data_AF-A0A2N3LNM7-F1
#
_entry.id   AF-A0A2N3LNM7-F1
#
_cell.length_a   1.000
_cell.length_b   1.000
_cell.length_c   1.000
_cell.angle_alpha   90.00
_cell.angle_beta   90.00
_cell.angle_gamma   90.00
#
_symmetry.space_group_name_H-M   'P 1'
#
loop_
_entity.id
_entity.type
_entity.pdbx_description
1 polymer ?
#
loop_
_entity_poly.entity_id
_entity_poly.type
_entity_poly.pdbx_seq_one_letter_code
_entity_poly.pdbx_strand_id
1 'polypeptide(L)'
;MKKVKWVIGLIGLVLIGCIIVFLVKNQHHYENVSQSKKPVKSEWNLPKPKHIIIVVVENHSYNQIIGNKDAPYINQLADHGVLFTNSHGIAHPSQPNYLALFSGDTQGVTGDSCLIPFLLIIWQMR
;
A
#
# COMPACT_ATOMS: atom_id res chain seq x y z
N MET A 1 65.61 -31.22 -18.74
CA MET A 1 64.59 -31.43 -17.68
C MET A 1 64.62 -30.43 -16.51
N LYS A 2 65.62 -29.54 -16.37
CA LYS A 2 65.64 -28.53 -15.28
C LYS A 2 64.76 -27.31 -15.56
N LYS A 3 64.62 -26.89 -16.83
CA LYS A 3 63.81 -25.71 -17.24
C LYS A 3 62.30 -25.87 -16.93
N VAL A 4 61.74 -27.07 -17.06
CA VAL A 4 60.31 -27.33 -16.79
C VAL A 4 59.96 -27.21 -15.30
N LYS A 5 60.89 -27.60 -14.40
CA LYS A 5 60.69 -27.45 -12.95
C LYS A 5 60.56 -25.99 -12.51
N TRP A 6 61.33 -25.08 -13.12
CA TRP A 6 61.23 -23.64 -12.86
C TRP A 6 59.96 -23.03 -13.43
N VAL A 7 59.52 -23.47 -14.61
CA VAL A 7 58.26 -22.98 -15.23
C VAL A 7 57.05 -23.40 -14.40
N ILE A 8 56.99 -24.64 -13.91
CA ILE A 8 55.90 -25.10 -13.03
C ILE A 8 55.91 -24.34 -11.70
N GLY A 9 57.09 -24.08 -11.12
CA GLY A 9 57.21 -23.28 -9.90
C GLY A 9 56.75 -21.82 -10.07
N LEU A 10 57.04 -21.21 -11.22
CA LEU A 10 56.67 -19.83 -11.51
C LEU A 10 55.16 -19.69 -11.78
N ILE A 11 54.55 -20.67 -12.46
CA ILE A 11 53.09 -20.75 -12.64
C ILE A 11 52.39 -20.94 -11.29
N GLY A 12 52.92 -21.79 -10.41
CA GLY A 12 52.38 -21.98 -9.06
C GLY A 12 52.39 -20.70 -8.23
N LEU A 13 53.46 -19.92 -8.29
CA LEU A 13 53.59 -18.66 -7.57
C LEU A 13 52.62 -17.59 -8.08
N VAL A 14 52.40 -17.52 -9.40
CA VAL A 14 51.42 -16.60 -10.01
C VAL A 14 49.99 -16.99 -9.62
N LEU A 15 49.65 -18.28 -9.64
CA LEU A 15 48.31 -18.75 -9.24
C LEU A 15 48.02 -18.49 -7.76
N ILE A 16 49.00 -18.72 -6.88
CA ILE A 16 48.87 -18.40 -5.45
C ILE A 16 48.69 -16.90 -5.25
N GLY A 17 49.45 -16.07 -5.99
CA GLY A 17 49.27 -14.61 -5.97
C GLY A 17 47.89 -14.18 -6.44
N CYS A 18 47.37 -14.74 -7.53
CA CYS A 18 46.01 -14.47 -8.03
C CYS A 18 44.93 -14.88 -7.02
N ILE A 19 45.09 -16.03 -6.36
CA ILE A 19 44.16 -16.50 -5.31
C ILE A 19 44.19 -15.56 -4.11
N ILE A 20 45.37 -15.12 -3.65
CA ILE A 20 45.48 -14.17 -2.53
C ILE A 20 44.84 -12.82 -2.89
N VAL A 21 45.10 -12.29 -4.08
CA VAL A 21 44.48 -11.02 -4.54
C VAL A 21 42.96 -11.16 -4.65
N PHE A 22 42.45 -12.30 -5.12
CA PHE A 22 41.02 -12.58 -5.18
C PHE A 22 40.41 -12.67 -3.77
N LEU A 23 41.05 -13.39 -2.84
CA LEU A 23 40.59 -13.52 -1.46
C LEU A 23 40.63 -12.18 -0.71
N VAL A 24 41.66 -11.35 -0.92
CA VAL A 24 41.80 -10.01 -0.29
C VAL A 24 40.82 -8.99 -0.90
N LYS A 25 40.63 -8.98 -2.22
CA LYS A 25 39.61 -8.10 -2.85
C LYS A 25 38.19 -8.46 -2.45
N ASN A 26 37.94 -9.74 -2.14
CA ASN A 26 36.64 -10.14 -1.65
C ASN A 26 36.36 -9.53 -0.27
N GLN A 27 37.37 -9.36 0.60
CA GLN A 27 37.17 -8.75 1.92
C GLN A 27 36.72 -7.28 1.87
N HIS A 28 37.22 -6.48 0.93
CA HIS A 28 36.84 -5.05 0.82
C HIS A 28 35.40 -4.81 0.35
N HIS A 29 34.74 -5.80 -0.28
CA HIS A 29 33.32 -5.69 -0.63
C HIS A 29 32.37 -6.07 0.51
N TYR A 30 32.89 -6.63 1.62
CA TYR A 30 32.05 -7.05 2.75
C TYR A 30 31.96 -6.03 3.90
N GLU A 31 32.80 -4.99 3.97
CA GLU A 31 32.70 -3.96 5.02
C GLU A 31 31.60 -2.90 4.79
N ASN A 32 30.93 -2.90 3.64
CA ASN A 32 29.90 -1.90 3.34
C ASN A 32 28.46 -2.32 3.71
N VAL A 33 28.25 -3.51 4.27
CA VAL A 33 26.90 -4.00 4.66
C VAL A 33 26.62 -3.83 6.16
N SER A 34 27.61 -3.45 6.96
CA SER A 34 27.47 -3.23 8.40
C SER A 34 27.42 -1.75 8.81
N GLN A 35 27.13 -0.85 7.86
CA GLN A 35 26.76 0.52 8.20
C GLN A 35 25.35 0.49 8.80
N SER A 36 25.30 0.53 10.14
CA SER A 36 24.12 0.74 10.96
C SER A 36 23.13 1.70 10.28
N LYS A 37 22.12 1.13 9.63
CA LYS A 37 20.94 1.88 9.22
C LYS A 37 20.20 2.20 10.51
N LYS A 38 20.56 3.31 11.16
CA LYS A 38 19.66 3.96 12.12
C LYS A 38 18.29 4.01 11.45
N PRO A 39 17.19 3.59 12.11
CA PRO A 39 15.88 3.64 11.49
C PRO A 39 15.65 5.09 11.08
N VAL A 40 15.70 5.35 9.78
CA VAL A 40 15.21 6.62 9.23
C VAL A 40 13.73 6.56 9.51
N LYS A 41 13.33 7.21 10.60
CA LYS A 41 11.94 7.46 10.90
C LYS A 41 11.45 8.29 9.72
N SER A 42 10.79 7.65 8.77
CA SER A 42 10.17 8.33 7.63
C SER A 42 9.02 9.15 8.21
N GLU A 43 9.32 10.35 8.67
CA GLU A 43 8.30 11.29 9.12
C GLU A 43 7.65 11.87 7.87
N TRP A 44 6.78 11.08 7.26
CA TRP A 44 5.68 11.64 6.49
C TRP A 44 4.86 12.46 7.46
N ASN A 45 5.18 13.75 7.55
CA ASN A 45 4.43 14.69 8.37
C ASN A 45 3.13 15.06 7.64
N LEU A 46 2.29 14.05 7.44
CA LEU A 46 0.98 14.22 6.85
C LEU A 46 0.09 14.92 7.86
N PRO A 47 -0.75 15.87 7.42
CA PRO A 47 -1.80 16.42 8.25
C PRO A 47 -2.62 15.29 8.87
N LYS A 48 -2.72 15.28 10.21
CA LYS A 48 -3.56 14.32 10.93
C LYS A 48 -4.92 14.96 11.19
N PRO A 49 -5.99 14.55 10.48
CA PRO A 49 -7.31 15.07 10.74
C PRO A 49 -7.75 14.71 12.16
N LYS A 50 -8.31 15.68 12.90
CA LYS A 50 -8.85 15.45 14.25
C LYS A 50 -10.19 14.71 14.21
N HIS A 51 -10.98 14.97 13.17
CA HIS A 51 -12.31 14.41 12.97
C HIS A 51 -12.47 14.05 11.49
N ILE A 52 -13.11 12.93 11.23
CA ILE A 52 -13.52 12.49 9.90
C ILE A 52 -15.03 12.29 9.98
N ILE A 53 -15.75 12.94 9.06
CA ILE A 53 -17.20 12.80 8.92
C ILE A 53 -17.45 12.13 7.58
N ILE A 54 -18.18 11.03 7.60
CA ILE A 54 -18.59 10.30 6.40
C ILE A 54 -20.11 10.46 6.30
N VAL A 55 -20.55 11.09 5.21
CA VAL A 55 -21.98 11.26 4.91
C VAL A 55 -22.30 10.39 3.71
N VAL A 56 -23.22 9.44 3.87
CA VAL A 56 -23.67 8.58 2.78
C VAL A 56 -25.05 9.04 2.33
N VAL A 57 -25.16 9.40 1.05
CA VAL A 57 -26.43 9.80 0.43
C VAL A 57 -27.02 8.58 -0.26
N GLU A 58 -28.13 8.08 0.27
CA GLU A 58 -28.80 6.90 -0.25
C GLU A 58 -29.63 7.24 -1.50
N ASN A 59 -29.79 6.28 -2.43
CA ASN A 59 -30.75 6.31 -3.53
C ASN A 59 -30.65 7.49 -4.51
N HIS A 60 -29.47 8.11 -4.63
CA HIS A 60 -29.21 9.16 -5.62
C HIS A 60 -28.01 8.80 -6.48
N SER A 61 -28.16 8.97 -7.79
CA SER A 61 -27.08 8.85 -8.78
C SER A 61 -26.29 10.15 -8.91
N TYR A 62 -25.09 10.07 -9.48
CA TYR A 62 -24.21 11.21 -9.74
C TYR A 62 -24.93 12.37 -10.46
N ASN A 63 -25.64 12.08 -11.55
CA ASN A 63 -26.32 13.08 -12.37
C ASN A 63 -27.54 13.71 -11.67
N GLN A 64 -28.04 13.13 -10.59
CA GLN A 64 -29.11 13.71 -9.79
C GLN A 64 -28.58 14.76 -8.79
N ILE A 65 -27.28 14.75 -8.50
CA ILE A 65 -26.66 15.62 -7.48
C ILE A 65 -25.74 16.66 -8.10
N ILE A 66 -24.77 16.25 -8.92
CA ILE A 66 -23.77 17.18 -9.47
C ILE A 66 -24.41 18.07 -10.55
N GLY A 67 -24.26 19.39 -10.40
CA GLY A 67 -24.92 20.42 -11.20
C GLY A 67 -26.37 20.73 -10.79
N ASN A 68 -26.95 19.98 -9.84
CA ASN A 68 -28.33 20.21 -9.40
C ASN A 68 -28.43 21.41 -8.43
N LYS A 69 -29.27 22.39 -8.78
CA LYS A 69 -29.52 23.60 -7.97
C LYS A 69 -30.18 23.30 -6.62
N ASP A 70 -30.85 22.16 -6.50
CA ASP A 70 -31.50 21.71 -5.26
C ASP A 70 -30.50 21.02 -4.30
N ALA A 71 -29.27 20.76 -4.74
CA ALA A 71 -28.18 20.23 -3.91
C ALA A 71 -27.00 21.21 -3.79
N PRO A 72 -27.22 22.49 -3.41
CA PRO A 72 -26.21 23.55 -3.52
C PRO A 72 -24.98 23.29 -2.63
N TYR A 73 -25.18 22.71 -1.44
CA TYR A 73 -24.09 22.45 -0.51
C TYR A 73 -23.16 21.33 -0.97
N ILE A 74 -23.71 20.23 -1.51
CA ILE A 74 -22.88 19.14 -2.04
C ILE A 74 -22.08 19.61 -3.26
N ASN A 75 -22.70 20.41 -4.14
CA ASN A 75 -22.00 21.01 -5.27
C ASN A 75 -20.85 21.94 -4.83
N GLN A 76 -21.09 22.78 -3.81
CA GLN A 76 -20.03 23.61 -3.23
C GLN A 76 -18.87 22.79 -2.65
N LEU A 77 -19.15 21.64 -2.03
CA LEU A 77 -18.10 20.74 -1.52
C LEU A 77 -17.31 20.07 -2.65
N ALA A 78 -17.98 19.71 -3.74
CA ALA A 78 -17.32 19.14 -4.91
C ALA A 78 -16.32 20.12 -5.55
N ASP A 79 -16.65 21.42 -5.59
CA ASP A 79 -15.80 22.47 -6.14
C ASP A 79 -14.57 22.80 -5.26
N HIS A 80 -14.68 22.63 -3.93
CA HIS A 80 -13.58 22.91 -2.99
C HIS A 80 -12.79 21.67 -2.57
N GLY A 81 -13.16 20.50 -3.09
CA GLY A 81 -12.62 19.21 -2.68
C GLY A 81 -12.10 18.38 -3.85
N VAL A 82 -12.16 17.06 -3.68
CA VAL A 82 -11.85 16.10 -4.74
C VAL A 82 -13.13 15.35 -5.08
N LEU A 83 -13.57 15.48 -6.33
CA LEU A 83 -14.73 14.78 -6.86
C LEU A 83 -14.30 13.50 -7.59
N PHE A 84 -14.77 12.35 -7.10
CA PHE A 84 -14.53 11.06 -7.74
C PHE A 84 -15.61 10.78 -8.81
N THR A 85 -15.31 11.08 -10.06
CA THR A 85 -16.25 10.89 -11.20
C THR A 85 -16.37 9.44 -11.67
N ASN A 86 -15.50 8.54 -11.17
CA ASN A 86 -15.51 7.11 -11.48
C ASN A 86 -15.58 6.25 -10.20
N SER A 87 -16.45 6.63 -9.27
CA SER A 87 -16.75 5.86 -8.06
C SER A 87 -18.11 5.18 -8.21
N HIS A 88 -18.16 3.86 -8.02
CA HIS A 88 -19.36 3.04 -8.23
C HIS A 88 -19.67 2.21 -7.00
N GLY A 89 -20.94 1.85 -6.82
CA GLY A 89 -21.31 0.77 -5.90
C GLY A 89 -20.73 -0.56 -6.38
N ILE A 90 -20.47 -1.46 -5.43
CA ILE A 90 -19.94 -2.79 -5.72
C ILE A 90 -21.05 -3.82 -5.95
N ALA A 91 -22.28 -3.54 -5.52
CA ALA A 91 -23.43 -4.42 -5.66
C ALA A 91 -24.75 -3.65 -5.58
N HIS A 92 -25.84 -4.35 -5.90
CA HIS A 92 -27.20 -3.95 -5.57
C HIS A 92 -27.91 -5.15 -4.93
N PRO A 93 -28.69 -4.98 -3.85
CA PRO A 93 -29.16 -3.72 -3.22
C PRO A 93 -28.11 -3.05 -2.28
N SER A 94 -28.51 -2.12 -1.40
CA SER A 94 -27.60 -1.14 -0.76
C SER A 94 -26.72 -1.67 0.37
N GLN A 95 -27.19 -2.65 1.15
CA GLN A 95 -26.55 -3.22 2.33
C GLN A 95 -25.13 -3.75 2.07
N PRO A 96 -24.86 -4.52 1.00
CA PRO A 96 -23.50 -4.96 0.68
C PRO A 96 -22.52 -3.79 0.45
N ASN A 97 -22.97 -2.64 -0.07
CA ASN A 97 -22.10 -1.48 -0.29
C ASN A 97 -21.65 -0.85 1.03
N TYR A 98 -22.52 -0.79 2.04
CA TYR A 98 -22.14 -0.32 3.37
C TYR A 98 -21.10 -1.24 4.01
N LEU A 99 -21.30 -2.56 3.92
CA LEU A 99 -20.35 -3.54 4.46
C LEU A 99 -18.98 -3.41 3.80
N ALA A 100 -18.93 -3.26 2.48
CA ALA A 100 -17.67 -3.05 1.78
C ALA A 100 -17.01 -1.70 2.08
N LEU A 101 -17.80 -0.62 2.24
CA LEU A 101 -17.27 0.69 2.65
C LEU A 101 -16.55 0.62 4.00
N PHE A 102 -17.08 -0.14 4.95
CA PHE A 102 -16.51 -0.23 6.31
C PHE A 102 -15.46 -1.32 6.48
N SER A 103 -15.64 -2.50 5.88
CA SER A 103 -14.80 -3.68 6.10
C SER A 103 -13.89 -4.05 4.93
N GLY A 104 -14.13 -3.46 3.75
CA GLY A 104 -13.41 -3.80 2.51
C GLY A 104 -13.99 -4.97 1.72
N ASP A 105 -15.06 -5.64 2.21
CA ASP A 105 -15.73 -6.75 1.50
C ASP A 105 -17.23 -6.85 1.90
N THR A 106 -18.04 -7.59 1.13
CA THR A 106 -19.50 -7.74 1.33
C THR A 106 -19.89 -8.66 2.49
N GLN A 107 -18.94 -9.39 3.07
CA GLN A 107 -19.19 -10.41 4.09
C GLN A 107 -20.17 -11.51 3.64
N GLY A 108 -20.25 -11.76 2.33
CA GLY A 108 -21.18 -12.72 1.74
C GLY A 108 -22.64 -12.26 1.71
N VAL A 109 -22.93 -11.00 2.09
CA VAL A 109 -24.27 -10.43 2.01
C VAL A 109 -24.56 -10.01 0.57
N THR A 110 -25.69 -10.49 0.03
CA THR A 110 -26.12 -10.22 -1.35
C THR A 110 -27.47 -9.51 -1.44
N GLY A 111 -28.02 -9.06 -0.31
CA GLY A 111 -29.37 -8.49 -0.23
C GLY A 111 -29.52 -7.50 0.92
N ASP A 112 -30.69 -6.85 1.00
CA ASP A 112 -31.05 -5.87 2.04
C ASP A 112 -31.93 -6.49 3.14
N SER A 113 -31.79 -7.80 3.36
CA SER A 113 -32.51 -8.48 4.43
C SER A 113 -31.92 -8.05 5.77
N CYS A 114 -32.79 -7.50 6.61
CA CYS A 114 -32.44 -7.18 7.99
C CYS A 114 -31.93 -8.44 8.70
N LEU A 115 -30.67 -8.41 9.12
CA LEU A 115 -30.09 -9.46 9.95
C LEU A 115 -30.74 -9.35 11.35
N ILE A 116 -31.73 -10.18 11.62
CA ILE A 116 -32.31 -10.35 12.97
C ILE A 116 -31.48 -11.38 13.76
N PRO A 117 -31.43 -11.30 15.11
CA PRO A 117 -30.40 -10.53 15.79
C PRO A 117 -29.52 -11.45 16.63
N PHE A 118 -28.21 -11.29 16.52
CA PHE A 118 -27.36 -11.46 17.68
C PHE A 118 -26.22 -10.45 17.55
N LEU A 119 -26.07 -9.65 18.61
CA LEU A 119 -25.06 -8.62 18.84
C LEU A 119 -23.73 -8.88 18.13
N LEU A 120 -23.06 -7.77 17.75
CA LEU A 120 -21.70 -7.64 17.22
C LEU A 120 -21.73 -7.43 15.69
N ILE A 121 -21.92 -6.22 15.17
CA ILE A 121 -20.89 -5.18 15.34
C ILE A 121 -21.42 -3.73 15.20
N ILE A 122 -22.45 -3.41 14.40
CA ILE A 122 -22.89 -2.01 14.20
C ILE A 122 -24.40 -2.00 13.90
N TRP A 123 -25.27 -1.95 14.91
CA TRP A 123 -26.69 -1.64 14.70
C TRP A 123 -26.83 -0.11 14.82
N GLN A 124 -26.44 0.61 13.78
CA GLN A 124 -27.26 1.02 12.63
C GLN A 124 -27.80 2.42 12.90
N MET A 125 -26.98 3.42 12.53
CA MET A 125 -27.31 4.83 12.34
C MET A 125 -28.74 5.22 12.72
N ARG A 126 -28.95 5.44 14.02
CA ARG A 126 -30.05 6.23 14.56
C ARG A 126 -29.48 7.22 15.55
#